data_AF-A0A5E4WUP2-F1
#
_entry.id   AF-A0A5E4WUP2-F1
#
_cell.length_a   1.000
_cell.length_b   1.000
_cell.length_c   1.000
_cell.angle_alpha   90.00
_cell.angle_beta   90.00
_cell.angle_gamma   90.00
#
_symmetry.space_group_name_H-M   'P 1'
#
loop_
_entity.id
_entity.type
_entity.pdbx_description
1 polymer ?
#
loop_
_entity_poly.entity_id
_entity_poly.type
_entity_poly.pdbx_seq_one_letter_code
_entity_poly.pdbx_strand_id
1 'polypeptide(L)'
;MSYASHEQVYDYRAGYRIRVQAFQNEYAGPWDYLVQVLRHDKPEGPEVRSPDGHRDNRLDAEMAGRKAGERIVDELLGDGDA
;
A
#
# COMPACT_ATOMS: atom_id res chain seq x y z
N MET A 1 -8.39 19.65 13.37
CA MET A 1 -7.70 18.41 13.77
C MET A 1 -6.80 18.01 12.62
N SER A 2 -5.49 17.84 12.85
CA SER A 2 -4.53 17.55 11.78
C SER A 2 -4.42 16.04 11.64
N TYR A 3 -4.88 15.49 10.52
CA TYR A 3 -4.74 14.07 10.20
C TYR A 3 -3.26 13.78 9.94
N ALA A 4 -2.71 12.78 10.62
CA ALA A 4 -1.37 12.29 10.32
C ALA A 4 -1.47 11.29 9.18
N SER A 5 -1.09 11.70 7.97
CA SER A 5 -0.93 10.81 6.83
C SER A 5 0.50 10.91 6.30
N HIS A 6 0.99 9.79 5.79
CA HIS A 6 2.29 9.68 5.16
C HIS A 6 2.16 8.81 3.93
N GLU A 7 2.62 9.35 2.81
CA GLU A 7 2.64 8.64 1.54
C GLU A 7 4.07 8.37 1.14
N GLN A 8 4.31 7.13 0.74
CA GLN A 8 5.59 6.69 0.20
C GLN A 8 5.34 5.86 -1.06
N VAL A 9 6.13 6.16 -2.11
CA VAL A 9 6.14 5.39 -3.34
C VAL A 9 7.43 4.59 -3.40
N TYR A 10 7.31 3.33 -3.76
CA TYR A 10 8.39 2.37 -3.89
C TYR A 10 8.48 1.91 -5.33
N ASP A 11 9.65 2.03 -5.96
CA ASP A 11 9.90 1.34 -7.22
C ASP A 11 10.01 -0.16 -6.96
N TYR A 12 9.31 -0.95 -7.77
CA TYR A 12 9.32 -2.41 -7.74
C TYR A 12 9.67 -2.96 -9.13
N ARG A 13 9.72 -4.28 -9.28
CA ARG A 13 10.22 -4.94 -10.51
C ARG A 13 9.32 -4.68 -11.72
N ALA A 14 9.87 -4.92 -12.93
CA ALA A 14 9.15 -4.86 -14.21
C ALA A 14 8.42 -3.53 -14.50
N GLY A 15 8.91 -2.42 -13.94
CA GLY A 15 8.32 -1.09 -14.13
C GLY A 15 7.07 -0.84 -13.27
N TYR A 16 6.78 -1.73 -12.32
CA TYR A 16 5.75 -1.51 -11.31
C TYR A 16 6.27 -0.62 -10.19
N ARG A 17 5.38 0.21 -9.64
CA ARG A 17 5.60 1.00 -8.44
C ARG A 17 4.50 0.72 -7.45
N ILE A 18 4.82 0.74 -6.16
CA ILE A 18 3.86 0.52 -5.09
C ILE A 18 3.72 1.83 -4.34
N ARG A 19 2.54 2.44 -4.41
CA ARG A 19 2.16 3.60 -3.60
C ARG A 19 1.50 3.12 -2.33
N VAL A 20 2.07 3.49 -1.19
CA VAL A 20 1.54 3.20 0.14
C VAL A 20 1.21 4.50 0.83
N GLN A 21 -0.03 4.62 1.29
CA GLN A 21 -0.47 5.72 2.13
C GLN A 21 -0.80 5.18 3.51
N ALA A 22 0.04 5.46 4.50
CA ALA A 22 -0.21 5.19 5.90
C ALA A 22 -0.94 6.39 6.53
N PHE A 23 -2.01 6.16 7.29
CA PHE A 23 -2.79 7.26 7.87
C PHE A 23 -3.41 6.89 9.21
N GLN A 24 -3.58 7.91 10.07
CA GLN A 24 -4.41 7.81 11.28
C GLN A 24 -5.77 8.47 11.05
N ASN A 25 -6.83 7.81 11.54
CA ASN A 25 -8.18 8.38 11.58
C ASN A 25 -8.34 9.30 12.82
N GLU A 26 -9.45 10.06 12.89
CA GLU A 26 -9.75 11.20 13.79
C GLU A 26 -9.52 10.99 15.29
N TYR A 27 -9.32 9.75 15.76
CA TYR A 27 -9.27 9.40 17.18
C TYR A 27 -7.87 9.21 17.76
N ALA A 28 -6.80 9.70 17.09
CA ALA A 28 -5.41 9.37 17.46
C ALA A 28 -5.23 7.85 17.66
N GLY A 29 -5.95 7.12 16.81
CA GLY A 29 -6.08 5.68 16.88
C GLY A 29 -4.93 4.99 16.16
N PRO A 30 -5.06 3.67 16.00
CA PRO A 30 -4.08 2.88 15.26
C PRO A 30 -3.96 3.34 13.79
N TRP A 31 -2.80 3.08 13.21
CA TRP A 31 -2.49 3.43 11.82
C TRP A 31 -3.11 2.42 10.85
N ASP A 32 -3.77 2.93 9.83
CA ASP A 32 -4.21 2.16 8.66
C ASP A 32 -3.28 2.42 7.48
N TYR A 33 -3.41 1.60 6.44
CA TYR A 33 -2.74 1.83 5.17
C TYR A 33 -3.68 1.61 3.97
N LEU A 34 -3.36 2.30 2.87
CA LEU A 34 -3.93 2.13 1.55
C LEU A 34 -2.79 1.85 0.56
N VAL A 35 -2.99 0.88 -0.33
CA VAL A 35 -2.02 0.46 -1.33
C VAL A 35 -2.60 0.58 -2.71
N GLN A 36 -1.88 1.25 -3.59
CA GLN A 36 -2.15 1.25 -5.02
C GLN A 36 -0.88 0.84 -5.77
N VAL A 37 -0.99 -0.19 -6.59
CA VAL A 37 0.06 -0.55 -7.54
C VAL A 37 -0.08 0.31 -8.79
N LEU A 38 1.05 0.77 -9.33
CA LEU A 38 1.14 1.60 -10.51
C LEU A 38 2.08 0.92 -11.51
N ARG A 39 1.82 1.05 -12.81
CA ARG A 39 2.75 0.72 -13.89
C ARG A 39 2.73 1.86 -14.89
N HIS A 40 3.90 2.36 -15.29
CA HIS A 40 4.00 3.55 -16.17
C HIS A 40 3.12 4.72 -15.68
N ASP A 41 3.14 4.98 -14.37
CA ASP A 41 2.36 6.03 -13.69
C ASP A 41 0.83 5.90 -13.79
N LYS A 42 0.33 4.73 -14.19
CA LYS A 42 -1.09 4.39 -14.19
C LYS A 42 -1.41 3.34 -13.14
N PRO A 43 -2.54 3.46 -12.40
CA PRO A 43 -3.03 2.41 -11.52
C PRO A 43 -3.18 1.08 -12.26
N GLU A 44 -2.58 0.03 -11.72
CA GLU A 44 -2.68 -1.33 -12.25
C GLU A 44 -2.99 -2.29 -11.09
N GLY A 45 -4.05 -3.09 -11.24
CA GLY A 45 -4.55 -3.96 -10.17
C GLY A 45 -5.45 -3.26 -9.14
N PRO A 46 -5.92 -4.02 -8.14
CA PRO A 46 -6.85 -3.53 -7.13
C PRO A 46 -6.18 -2.55 -6.15
N GLU A 47 -6.92 -1.52 -5.74
CA GLU A 47 -6.57 -0.72 -4.57
C GLU A 47 -6.89 -1.52 -3.31
N VAL A 48 -5.90 -1.73 -2.45
CA VAL A 48 -6.07 -2.54 -1.23
C VAL A 48 -5.94 -1.64 -0.02
N ARG A 49 -7.03 -1.49 0.71
CA ARG A 49 -7.05 -0.94 2.06
C ARG A 49 -6.78 -2.06 3.06
N SER A 50 -6.10 -1.74 4.16
CA SER A 50 -5.87 -2.68 5.28
C SER A 50 -7.18 -3.42 5.64
N PRO A 51 -7.28 -4.75 5.42
CA PRO A 51 -8.53 -5.49 5.54
C PRO A 51 -8.91 -5.77 7.00
N ASP A 52 -7.92 -5.89 7.88
CA ASP A 52 -8.07 -6.08 9.32
C ASP A 52 -6.77 -5.61 9.99
N GLY A 53 -6.84 -4.71 10.97
CA GLY A 53 -5.69 -4.39 11.81
C GLY A 53 -5.02 -3.06 11.49
N HIS A 54 -5.63 -2.01 12.03
CA HIS A 54 -5.00 -1.18 13.05
C HIS A 54 -3.54 -1.55 13.40
N ARG A 55 -2.59 -0.66 13.07
CA ARG A 55 -1.16 -0.82 13.39
C ARG A 55 -0.74 0.08 14.52
N ASP A 56 0.20 -0.42 15.32
CA ASP A 56 0.71 0.26 16.51
C ASP A 56 1.46 1.55 16.14
N ASN A 57 2.07 1.61 14.95
CA ASN A 57 2.77 2.79 14.48
C ASN A 57 2.74 2.95 12.94
N ARG A 58 3.18 4.12 12.49
CA ARG A 58 3.24 4.51 11.07
C ARG A 58 4.07 3.56 10.23
N LEU A 59 5.24 3.17 10.72
CA LEU A 59 6.20 2.36 9.98
C LEU A 59 5.64 0.95 9.75
N ASP A 60 4.92 0.40 10.71
CA ASP A 60 4.27 -0.90 10.59
C ASP A 60 3.14 -0.86 9.55
N ALA A 61 2.36 0.22 9.49
CA ALA A 61 1.37 0.43 8.44
C ALA A 61 2.03 0.55 7.06
N GLU A 62 3.14 1.29 6.97
CA GLU A 62 3.88 1.46 5.73
C GLU A 62 4.51 0.14 5.24
N MET A 63 5.14 -0.62 6.13
CA MET A 63 5.73 -1.93 5.81
C MET A 63 4.65 -2.95 5.42
N ALA A 64 3.51 -2.96 6.13
CA ALA A 64 2.39 -3.83 5.79
C ALA A 64 1.79 -3.49 4.43
N GLY A 65 1.60 -2.20 4.15
CA GLY A 65 1.14 -1.73 2.84
C GLY A 65 2.11 -2.06 1.72
N ARG A 66 3.42 -1.88 1.95
CA ARG A 66 4.44 -2.28 0.98
C ARG A 66 4.37 -3.77 0.66
N LYS A 67 4.33 -4.63 1.69
CA LYS A 67 4.25 -6.09 1.51
C LYS A 67 2.95 -6.52 0.80
N ALA A 68 1.85 -5.83 1.04
CA ALA A 68 0.60 -6.06 0.32
C ALA A 68 0.73 -5.68 -1.16
N GLY A 69 1.36 -4.53 -1.47
CA GLY A 69 1.63 -4.12 -2.85
C GLY A 69 2.58 -5.04 -3.60
N GLU A 70 3.62 -5.54 -2.93
CA GLU A 70 4.53 -6.53 -3.50
C GLU A 70 3.77 -7.79 -3.91
N ARG A 71 2.84 -8.28 -3.05
CA ARG A 71 1.99 -9.42 -3.37
C ARG A 71 1.07 -9.17 -4.56
N ILE A 72 0.45 -7.99 -4.65
CA ILE A 72 -0.42 -7.62 -5.78
C ILE A 72 0.39 -7.63 -7.08
N VAL A 73 1.60 -7.04 -7.08
CA VAL A 73 2.45 -7.07 -8.27
C VAL A 73 2.87 -8.50 -8.61
N ASP A 74 3.22 -9.31 -7.61
CA ASP A 74 3.61 -10.70 -7.83
C ASP A 74 2.47 -11.54 -8.40
N GLU A 75 1.23 -11.30 -7.97
CA GLU A 75 0.02 -11.90 -8.54
C GLU A 75 -0.21 -11.41 -9.98
N LEU A 76 -0.12 -10.10 -10.26
CA LEU A 76 -0.27 -9.54 -11.61
C LEU A 76 0.78 -10.06 -12.60
N LEU A 77 2.00 -10.29 -12.12
CA LEU A 77 3.09 -10.86 -12.91
C LEU A 77 2.98 -12.39 -13.05
N GLY A 78 2.40 -13.07 -12.06
CA GLY A 78 2.20 -14.52 -12.01
C GLY A 78 0.97 -15.01 -12.79
N ASP A 79 -0.09 -14.21 -12.89
CA ASP A 79 -1.27 -14.48 -13.73
C ASP A 79 -0.98 -14.38 -15.24
N GLY A 80 0.27 -14.11 -15.63
CA GLY A 80 0.73 -14.12 -17.02
C GLY A 80 1.05 -15.52 -17.58
N ASP A 81 1.00 -16.57 -16.77
CA ASP A 81 1.34 -17.96 -17.14
C ASP A 81 0.15 -18.94 -16.99
N ALA A 82 -1.02 -18.63 -17.57
CA ALA A 82 -2.15 -19.57 -17.69
C ALA A 82 -2.76 -19.59 -19.11
#